data_AF-A0A9E3B257-F1
#
_entry.id   AF-A0A9E3B257-F1
#
_cell.length_a   1.000
_cell.length_b   1.000
_cell.length_c   1.000
_cell.angle_alpha   90.00
_cell.angle_beta   90.00
_cell.angle_gamma   90.00
#
_symmetry.space_group_name_H-M   'P 1'
#
loop_
_entity.id
_entity.type
_entity.pdbx_description
1 polymer ?
#
loop_
_entity_poly.entity_id
_entity_poly.type
_entity_poly.pdbx_seq_one_letter_code
_entity_poly.pdbx_strand_id
1 'polypeptide(L)'
;MGKQGSNISTLNETRRRVSIRLQELYEKQSIKPLRDLFTTELNYDYSDMRLYLSDEKSRAFMYADEHPQVIATGSNGDFKIIYIRLRASLSRVNERTLIARLLPNNPYALFIFSDAEQQQWHFVNVKYKEGTHNIKSRLHRRITIGREEQLRTAIERIAMLDLSTLPGDISTQSALAIQNLSDQAFDVEAVTRTFFRDYRICFDVLQKDLYKQTSDETWAHDYALQLLNRCMFLYFIQRKRWLGNNTEFLKTFWNAYTGVEHEEDTFVSLWLNTLFFKALNNKYYVTDNHFPASIHDALRLAPFLNGDLFTENDLDRREGFVVSDQRFVEIFSLLQRYNFTIAEDSSLDQEVAVDPEMI
;
A
#
# COMPACT_ATOMS: atom_id res chain seq x y z
N MET A 1 -3.47 34.17 7.27
CA MET A 1 -2.80 33.34 6.24
C MET A 1 -1.50 32.66 6.72
N GLY A 2 -1.06 32.78 7.98
CA GLY A 2 0.19 32.17 8.47
C GLY A 2 0.12 30.76 9.11
N LYS A 3 -1.07 30.23 9.42
CA LYS A 3 -1.20 28.90 10.10
C LYS A 3 -1.16 27.70 9.16
N GLN A 4 -1.56 27.85 7.89
CA GLN A 4 -1.56 26.74 6.92
C GLN A 4 -0.14 26.35 6.46
N GLY A 5 0.77 27.31 6.30
CA GLY A 5 2.17 27.03 5.92
C GLY A 5 2.98 26.32 7.01
N SER A 6 2.73 26.64 8.29
CA SER A 6 3.41 25.99 9.43
C SER A 6 3.00 24.52 9.55
N ASN A 7 1.70 24.20 9.47
CA ASN A 7 1.21 22.83 9.64
C ASN A 7 1.65 21.88 8.51
N ILE A 8 1.78 22.39 7.28
CA ILE A 8 2.25 21.57 6.14
C ILE A 8 3.74 21.24 6.28
N SER A 9 4.57 22.17 6.77
CA SER A 9 5.99 21.90 7.05
C SER A 9 6.14 20.83 8.13
N THR A 10 5.41 20.97 9.24
CA THR A 10 5.44 20.00 10.34
C THR A 10 4.98 18.61 9.92
N LEU A 11 3.91 18.50 9.12
CA LEU A 11 3.45 17.20 8.62
C LEU A 11 4.45 16.52 7.68
N ASN A 12 5.11 17.28 6.80
CA ASN A 12 6.14 16.75 5.91
C ASN A 12 7.38 16.28 6.68
N GLU A 13 7.76 17.01 7.73
CA GLU A 13 8.83 16.58 8.64
C GLU A 13 8.45 15.30 9.40
N THR A 14 7.23 15.21 9.95
CA THR A 14 6.74 13.99 10.60
C THR A 14 6.76 12.81 9.64
N ARG A 15 6.28 12.96 8.40
CA ARG A 15 6.34 11.91 7.37
C ARG A 15 7.77 11.44 7.11
N ARG A 16 8.74 12.36 7.04
CA ARG A 16 10.16 11.99 6.85
C ARG A 16 10.69 11.16 8.02
N ARG A 17 10.38 11.55 9.26
CA ARG A 17 10.82 10.79 10.45
C ARG A 17 10.14 9.43 10.56
N VAL A 18 8.83 9.37 10.29
CA VAL A 18 8.06 8.13 10.19
C VAL A 18 8.65 7.20 9.13
N SER A 19 8.98 7.70 7.94
CA SER A 19 9.62 6.92 6.88
C SER A 19 10.86 6.18 7.35
N ILE A 20 11.74 6.87 8.10
CA ILE A 20 12.95 6.26 8.65
C ILE A 20 12.58 5.13 9.61
N ARG A 21 11.65 5.37 10.55
CA ARG A 21 11.25 4.35 11.53
C ARG A 21 10.61 3.12 10.88
N LEU A 22 9.73 3.32 9.90
CA LEU A 22 9.05 2.20 9.22
C LEU A 22 10.03 1.33 8.44
N GLN A 23 11.05 1.92 7.82
CA GLN A 23 12.11 1.16 7.16
C GLN A 23 12.96 0.38 8.17
N GLU A 24 13.32 1.01 9.30
CA GLU A 24 14.10 0.38 10.35
C GLU A 24 13.40 -0.85 10.99
N LEU A 25 12.06 -0.95 10.91
CA LEU A 25 11.29 -2.07 11.46
C LEU A 25 11.74 -3.44 10.92
N TYR A 26 11.93 -3.56 9.61
CA TYR A 26 12.31 -4.83 8.96
C TYR A 26 13.82 -4.95 8.68
N GLU A 27 14.59 -3.89 8.90
CA GLU A 27 16.05 -3.89 8.77
C GLU A 27 16.75 -4.27 10.08
N LYS A 28 16.26 -3.80 11.23
CA LYS A 28 16.96 -3.92 12.51
C LYS A 28 16.56 -5.12 13.36
N GLN A 29 15.50 -5.85 13.00
CA GLN A 29 14.98 -7.01 13.76
C GLN A 29 14.86 -6.70 15.27
N SER A 30 14.25 -5.56 15.57
CA SER A 30 14.15 -5.03 16.92
C SER A 30 12.81 -4.34 17.11
N ILE A 31 12.28 -4.39 18.34
CA ILE A 31 11.10 -3.61 18.74
C ILE A 31 11.42 -2.11 18.91
N LYS A 32 12.71 -1.74 19.02
CA LYS A 32 13.10 -0.36 19.32
C LYS A 32 12.58 0.67 18.29
N PRO A 33 12.71 0.47 16.97
CA PRO A 33 12.17 1.43 16.00
C PRO A 33 10.65 1.60 16.11
N LEU A 34 9.93 0.54 16.52
CA LEU A 34 8.50 0.61 16.77
C LEU A 34 8.18 1.48 18.00
N ARG A 35 8.95 1.34 19.09
CA ARG A 35 8.80 2.21 20.27
C ARG A 35 9.10 3.65 19.91
N ASP A 36 10.25 3.90 19.28
CA ASP A 36 10.69 5.23 18.88
C ASP A 36 9.67 5.90 17.93
N LEU A 37 9.05 5.13 17.02
CA LEU A 37 7.95 5.62 16.17
C LEU A 37 6.82 6.23 17.00
N PHE A 38 6.27 5.50 17.97
CA PHE A 38 5.14 6.01 18.74
C PHE A 38 5.56 7.07 19.75
N THR A 39 6.67 6.86 20.47
CA THR A 39 7.04 7.76 21.57
C THR A 39 7.72 9.04 21.11
N THR A 40 8.60 8.95 20.11
CA THR A 40 9.40 10.09 19.66
C THR A 40 8.77 10.79 18.46
N GLU A 41 8.23 10.03 17.50
CA GLU A 41 7.74 10.64 16.25
C GLU A 41 6.25 11.00 16.27
N LEU A 42 5.44 10.27 17.06
CA LEU A 42 3.98 10.41 17.09
C LEU A 42 3.42 10.91 18.44
N ASN A 43 4.28 11.27 19.38
CA ASN A 43 3.95 11.91 20.65
C ASN A 43 3.05 11.07 21.60
N TYR A 44 3.24 9.75 21.62
CA TYR A 44 2.65 8.86 22.63
C TYR A 44 3.57 8.73 23.86
N ASP A 45 3.00 8.36 25.00
CA ASP A 45 3.78 8.08 26.21
C ASP A 45 4.34 6.66 26.16
N TYR A 46 5.59 6.48 26.63
CA TYR A 46 6.23 5.17 26.69
C TYR A 46 5.53 4.23 27.66
N SER A 47 5.43 2.96 27.30
CA SER A 47 5.00 1.88 28.19
C SER A 47 5.79 0.59 27.90
N ASP A 48 5.91 -0.27 28.90
CA ASP A 48 6.45 -1.63 28.78
C ASP A 48 5.55 -2.68 29.46
N MET A 49 4.28 -2.34 29.68
CA MET A 49 3.34 -3.18 30.39
C MET A 49 3.07 -4.47 29.61
N ARG A 50 3.31 -5.62 30.25
CA ARG A 50 3.00 -6.94 29.70
C ARG A 50 1.53 -7.28 29.91
N LEU A 51 0.89 -7.84 28.89
CA LEU A 51 -0.47 -8.36 28.96
C LEU A 51 -0.43 -9.89 28.99
N TYR A 52 -1.29 -10.50 29.79
CA TYR A 52 -1.37 -11.95 29.92
C TYR A 52 -2.53 -12.51 29.09
N LEU A 53 -2.23 -13.56 28.33
CA LEU A 53 -3.23 -14.38 27.64
C LEU A 53 -3.62 -15.53 28.56
N SER A 54 -4.91 -15.62 28.92
CA SER A 54 -5.42 -16.61 29.87
C SER A 54 -5.51 -18.02 29.29
N ASP A 55 -5.74 -18.16 27.99
CA ASP A 55 -5.89 -19.46 27.32
C ASP A 55 -4.64 -19.95 26.60
N GLU A 56 -4.44 -21.27 26.63
CA GLU A 56 -3.27 -21.94 26.03
C GLU A 56 -3.25 -21.82 24.50
N LYS A 57 -4.43 -21.84 23.86
CA LYS A 57 -4.55 -21.74 22.41
C LYS A 57 -4.00 -20.42 21.89
N SER A 58 -4.32 -19.30 22.53
CA SER A 58 -3.77 -17.99 22.18
C SER A 58 -2.27 -17.89 22.50
N ARG A 59 -1.81 -18.47 23.62
CA ARG A 59 -0.36 -18.52 23.93
C ARG A 59 0.43 -19.32 22.88
N ALA A 60 -0.16 -20.36 22.30
CA ALA A 60 0.49 -21.17 21.28
C ALA A 60 0.88 -20.41 20.00
N PHE A 61 0.31 -19.21 19.77
CA PHE A 61 0.67 -18.34 18.65
C PHE A 61 1.90 -17.44 18.91
N MET A 62 2.25 -17.21 20.18
CA MET A 62 3.32 -16.28 20.56
C MET A 62 4.70 -16.84 20.20
N TYR A 63 5.62 -15.94 19.80
CA TYR A 63 7.02 -16.30 19.59
C TYR A 63 7.70 -16.64 20.92
N ALA A 64 8.25 -17.85 21.03
CA ALA A 64 8.85 -18.37 22.26
C ALA A 64 7.95 -18.15 23.48
N ASP A 65 8.49 -17.61 24.57
CA ASP A 65 7.76 -17.26 25.80
C ASP A 65 7.39 -15.76 25.85
N GLU A 66 7.36 -15.08 24.70
CA GLU A 66 6.94 -13.68 24.64
C GLU A 66 5.44 -13.52 24.95
N HIS A 67 5.08 -12.34 25.44
CA HIS A 67 3.70 -11.95 25.74
C HIS A 67 3.35 -10.68 24.96
N PRO A 68 2.06 -10.42 24.67
CA PRO A 68 1.63 -9.12 24.19
C PRO A 68 2.10 -7.99 25.12
N GLN A 69 2.56 -6.87 24.56
CA GLN A 69 3.09 -5.74 25.31
C GLN A 69 2.41 -4.44 24.90
N VAL A 70 2.03 -3.63 25.88
CA VAL A 70 1.73 -2.22 25.63
C VAL A 70 3.05 -1.49 25.54
N ILE A 71 3.36 -0.97 24.35
CA ILE A 71 4.63 -0.31 24.06
C ILE A 71 4.54 1.22 24.15
N ALA A 72 3.33 1.74 24.04
CA ALA A 72 3.02 3.15 24.17
C ALA A 72 1.54 3.35 24.52
N THR A 73 1.21 4.50 25.08
CA THR A 73 -0.17 4.89 25.41
C THR A 73 -0.47 6.32 25.01
N GLY A 74 -1.75 6.65 24.86
CA GLY A 74 -2.19 8.06 24.92
C GLY A 74 -1.92 8.64 26.31
N SER A 75 -2.02 9.96 26.46
CA SER A 75 -1.55 10.64 27.68
C SER A 75 -2.30 10.31 28.97
N ASN A 76 -3.51 9.77 28.87
CA ASN A 76 -4.28 9.26 30.00
C ASN A 76 -4.10 7.74 30.23
N GLY A 77 -3.29 7.06 29.43
CA GLY A 77 -3.06 5.61 29.54
C GLY A 77 -4.16 4.72 28.94
N ASP A 78 -5.30 5.31 28.56
CA ASP A 78 -6.50 4.57 28.17
C ASP A 78 -6.44 4.03 26.73
N PHE A 79 -5.86 4.81 25.80
CA PHE A 79 -5.56 4.33 24.45
C PHE A 79 -4.20 3.62 24.44
N LYS A 80 -4.13 2.39 23.92
CA LYS A 80 -2.92 1.55 24.00
C LYS A 80 -2.39 1.14 22.63
N ILE A 81 -1.08 1.20 22.46
CA ILE A 81 -0.38 0.56 21.34
C ILE A 81 0.11 -0.81 21.79
N ILE A 82 -0.50 -1.87 21.27
CA ILE A 82 -0.27 -3.25 21.71
C ILE A 82 0.54 -4.00 20.66
N TYR A 83 1.78 -4.34 20.99
CA TYR A 83 2.66 -5.15 20.17
C TYR A 83 2.56 -6.64 20.49
N ILE A 84 2.53 -7.49 19.46
CA ILE A 84 2.37 -8.93 19.54
C ILE A 84 3.29 -9.61 18.51
N ARG A 85 4.31 -10.34 18.97
CA ARG A 85 5.18 -11.13 18.09
C ARG A 85 4.63 -12.55 17.92
N LEU A 86 4.38 -12.96 16.69
CA LEU A 86 3.89 -14.30 16.36
C LEU A 86 5.05 -15.25 16.06
N ARG A 87 4.89 -16.52 16.41
CA ARG A 87 5.91 -17.56 16.11
C ARG A 87 5.96 -18.01 14.65
N ALA A 88 4.88 -17.77 13.93
CA ALA A 88 4.72 -18.15 12.53
C ALA A 88 4.54 -16.90 11.69
N SER A 89 4.44 -17.08 10.37
CA SER A 89 4.08 -15.99 9.46
C SER A 89 2.75 -15.34 9.87
N LEU A 90 2.64 -14.05 9.60
CA LEU A 90 1.45 -13.27 9.92
C LEU A 90 0.21 -13.85 9.24
N SER A 91 -0.88 -13.96 10.00
CA SER A 91 -2.13 -14.56 9.55
C SER A 91 -3.30 -13.80 10.13
N ARG A 92 -4.17 -13.29 9.24
CA ARG A 92 -5.38 -12.54 9.61
C ARG A 92 -6.26 -13.33 10.61
N VAL A 93 -6.28 -14.66 10.52
CA VAL A 93 -7.06 -15.53 11.43
C VAL A 93 -6.49 -15.52 12.85
N ASN A 94 -5.17 -15.69 12.99
CA ASN A 94 -4.50 -15.71 14.29
C ASN A 94 -4.58 -14.34 14.96
N GLU A 95 -4.34 -13.28 14.20
CA GLU A 95 -4.40 -11.90 14.68
C GLU A 95 -5.79 -11.54 15.16
N ARG A 96 -6.84 -11.82 14.36
CA ARG A 96 -8.23 -11.61 14.78
C ARG A 96 -8.57 -12.37 16.06
N THR A 97 -8.05 -13.59 16.20
CA THR A 97 -8.24 -14.39 17.42
C THR A 97 -7.62 -13.68 18.63
N LEU A 98 -6.40 -13.15 18.50
CA LEU A 98 -5.71 -12.43 19.57
C LEU A 98 -6.35 -11.06 19.87
N ILE A 99 -6.74 -10.30 18.85
CA ILE A 99 -7.49 -9.05 19.01
C ILE A 99 -8.78 -9.31 19.77
N ALA A 100 -9.56 -10.33 19.39
CA ALA A 100 -10.82 -10.65 20.05
C ALA A 100 -10.65 -10.98 21.55
N ARG A 101 -9.49 -11.50 21.95
CA ARG A 101 -9.15 -11.77 23.35
C ARG A 101 -8.72 -10.53 24.13
N LEU A 102 -7.94 -9.65 23.50
CA LEU A 102 -7.35 -8.49 24.18
C LEU A 102 -8.27 -7.28 24.22
N LEU A 103 -9.13 -7.11 23.21
CA LEU A 103 -10.00 -5.94 23.05
C LEU A 103 -10.97 -5.69 24.23
N PRO A 104 -11.59 -6.71 24.89
CA PRO A 104 -12.49 -6.46 26.02
C PRO A 104 -11.86 -5.69 27.19
N ASN A 105 -10.55 -5.89 27.43
CA ASN A 105 -9.80 -5.19 28.48
C ASN A 105 -9.01 -3.98 27.95
N ASN A 106 -9.04 -3.76 26.64
CA ASN A 106 -8.32 -2.70 25.94
C ASN A 106 -9.22 -2.15 24.82
N PRO A 107 -10.32 -1.46 25.17
CA PRO A 107 -11.36 -1.08 24.21
C PRO A 107 -10.87 -0.07 23.16
N TYR A 108 -9.84 0.71 23.51
CA TYR A 108 -9.15 1.69 22.68
C TYR A 108 -7.72 1.23 22.46
N ALA A 109 -7.46 0.61 21.32
CA ALA A 109 -6.14 0.08 21.04
C ALA A 109 -5.84 0.01 19.54
N LEU A 110 -4.57 0.29 19.21
CA LEU A 110 -3.96 -0.08 17.95
C LEU A 110 -3.12 -1.35 18.17
N PHE A 111 -3.38 -2.39 17.38
CA PHE A 111 -2.65 -3.65 17.48
C PHE A 111 -1.55 -3.71 16.43
N ILE A 112 -0.38 -4.16 16.81
CA ILE A 112 0.78 -4.26 15.93
C ILE A 112 1.34 -5.68 16.04
N PHE A 113 1.34 -6.39 14.93
CA PHE A 113 1.86 -7.74 14.83
C PHE A 113 3.16 -7.76 14.06
N SER A 114 4.05 -8.68 14.43
CA SER A 114 5.20 -9.06 13.61
C SER A 114 5.29 -10.58 13.50
N ASP A 115 5.93 -11.03 12.44
CA ASP A 115 6.39 -12.42 12.35
C ASP A 115 7.58 -12.68 13.29
N ALA A 116 7.98 -13.95 13.35
CA ALA A 116 9.06 -14.41 14.21
C ALA A 116 10.37 -13.65 13.94
N GLU A 117 10.66 -13.29 12.69
CA GLU A 117 11.90 -12.64 12.27
C GLU A 117 11.80 -11.11 12.20
N GLN A 118 10.63 -10.55 12.55
CA GLN A 118 10.34 -9.12 12.47
C GLN A 118 10.62 -8.52 11.09
N GLN A 119 10.38 -9.31 10.04
CA GLN A 119 10.51 -8.90 8.64
C GLN A 119 9.21 -8.34 8.07
N GLN A 120 8.08 -8.80 8.62
CA GLN A 120 6.75 -8.37 8.23
C GLN A 120 6.01 -7.85 9.45
N TRP A 121 5.25 -6.78 9.25
CA TRP A 121 4.53 -6.08 10.29
C TRP A 121 3.12 -5.74 9.83
N HIS A 122 2.14 -5.97 10.69
CA HIS A 122 0.77 -5.54 10.47
C HIS A 122 0.34 -4.56 11.56
N PHE A 123 -0.02 -3.35 11.15
CA PHE A 123 -0.69 -2.38 12.01
C PHE A 123 -2.20 -2.55 11.79
N VAL A 124 -2.96 -2.73 12.86
CA VAL A 124 -4.38 -3.10 12.80
C VAL A 124 -5.19 -2.20 13.71
N ASN A 125 -6.01 -1.36 13.09
CA ASN A 125 -7.03 -0.59 13.79
C ASN A 125 -8.37 -1.34 13.74
N VAL A 126 -9.10 -1.36 14.85
CA VAL A 126 -10.42 -2.00 14.94
C VAL A 126 -11.49 -0.93 14.99
N LYS A 127 -12.19 -0.73 13.86
CA LYS A 127 -13.30 0.22 13.77
C LYS A 127 -14.61 -0.46 14.18
N TYR A 128 -15.35 0.19 15.06
CA TYR A 128 -16.69 -0.22 15.45
C TYR A 128 -17.69 0.29 14.42
N LYS A 129 -18.56 -0.57 13.86
CA LYS A 129 -19.70 -0.11 13.07
C LYS A 129 -20.74 0.51 14.00
N GLU A 130 -21.23 1.70 13.66
CA GLU A 130 -22.24 2.42 14.45
C GLU A 130 -23.49 1.55 14.71
N GLY A 131 -24.05 1.65 15.91
CA GLY A 131 -25.37 1.09 16.24
C GLY A 131 -25.42 -0.39 16.65
N THR A 132 -24.30 -1.12 16.73
CA THR A 132 -24.31 -2.52 17.21
C THR A 132 -23.16 -2.83 18.17
N HIS A 133 -23.47 -3.03 19.46
CA HIS A 133 -22.53 -3.62 20.44
C HIS A 133 -22.26 -5.12 20.21
N ASN A 134 -22.53 -5.63 19.00
CA ASN A 134 -22.41 -7.04 18.68
C ASN A 134 -21.01 -7.32 18.13
N ILE A 135 -20.34 -8.34 18.66
CA ILE A 135 -18.97 -8.73 18.30
C ILE A 135 -18.82 -9.02 16.78
N LYS A 136 -19.95 -9.24 16.08
CA LYS A 136 -20.06 -9.51 14.64
C LYS A 136 -19.97 -8.28 13.71
N SER A 137 -19.77 -7.06 14.21
CA SER A 137 -19.69 -5.84 13.38
C SER A 137 -18.37 -5.07 13.55
N ARG A 138 -17.25 -5.77 13.78
CA ARG A 138 -15.91 -5.19 13.88
C ARG A 138 -15.22 -5.23 12.52
N LEU A 139 -14.77 -4.07 12.06
CA LEU A 139 -14.00 -3.91 10.84
C LEU A 139 -12.52 -3.74 11.19
N HIS A 140 -11.69 -4.68 10.79
CA HIS A 140 -10.24 -4.59 10.97
C HIS A 140 -9.66 -3.88 9.75
N ARG A 141 -9.01 -2.75 9.96
CA ARG A 141 -8.33 -2.01 8.89
C ARG A 141 -6.83 -2.10 9.11
N ARG A 142 -6.10 -2.45 8.06
CA ARG A 142 -4.72 -2.92 8.15
C ARG A 142 -3.75 -2.15 7.27
N ILE A 143 -2.59 -1.84 7.83
CA ILE A 143 -1.43 -1.39 7.05
C ILE A 143 -0.34 -2.44 7.20
N THR A 144 0.11 -2.96 6.05
CA THR A 144 1.19 -3.94 5.94
C THR A 144 2.51 -3.22 5.71
N ILE A 145 3.55 -3.62 6.44
CA ILE A 145 4.91 -3.06 6.33
C ILE A 145 5.90 -4.22 6.26
N GLY A 146 6.75 -4.19 5.24
CA GLY A 146 7.81 -5.17 5.04
C GLY A 146 8.72 -4.75 3.89
N ARG A 147 9.78 -5.53 3.65
CA ARG A 147 10.80 -5.22 2.62
C ARG A 147 10.24 -5.08 1.20
N GLU A 148 9.12 -5.75 0.93
CA GLU A 148 8.52 -5.84 -0.40
C GLU A 148 7.29 -4.94 -0.55
N GLU A 149 6.93 -4.19 0.49
CA GLU A 149 5.77 -3.29 0.50
C GLU A 149 6.17 -1.87 0.08
N GLN A 150 5.31 -1.20 -0.69
CA GLN A 150 5.46 0.22 -0.95
C GLN A 150 5.12 1.02 0.30
N LEU A 151 6.13 1.68 0.89
CA LEU A 151 5.96 2.38 2.16
C LEU A 151 5.22 3.71 2.05
N ARG A 152 5.05 4.31 0.87
CA ARG A 152 4.52 5.68 0.77
C ARG A 152 3.13 5.83 1.41
N THR A 153 2.17 4.97 1.06
CA THR A 153 0.84 5.00 1.67
C THR A 153 0.93 4.75 3.18
N ALA A 154 1.73 3.78 3.62
CA ALA A 154 1.94 3.51 5.05
C ALA A 154 2.50 4.73 5.79
N ILE A 155 3.51 5.40 5.24
CA ILE A 155 4.12 6.62 5.81
C ILE A 155 3.07 7.72 5.95
N GLU A 156 2.33 8.00 4.87
CA GLU A 156 1.32 9.05 4.86
C GLU A 156 0.21 8.79 5.89
N ARG A 157 -0.20 7.53 6.08
CA ARG A 157 -1.24 7.13 7.03
C ARG A 157 -0.75 7.07 8.48
N ILE A 158 0.39 6.43 8.73
CA ILE A 158 0.96 6.33 10.08
C ILE A 158 1.35 7.71 10.63
N ALA A 159 1.82 8.63 9.78
CA ALA A 159 2.08 10.02 10.20
C ALA A 159 0.82 10.76 10.68
N MET A 160 -0.39 10.33 10.28
CA MET A 160 -1.64 10.91 10.79
C MET A 160 -1.92 10.52 12.24
N LEU A 161 -1.23 9.51 12.79
CA LEU A 161 -1.41 9.09 14.18
C LEU A 161 -0.70 10.00 15.20
N ASP A 162 -0.01 11.04 14.73
CA ASP A 162 0.69 12.00 15.56
C ASP A 162 -0.29 12.79 16.46
N LEU A 163 -0.19 12.59 17.78
CA LEU A 163 -1.09 13.19 18.76
C LEU A 163 -0.98 14.71 18.82
N SER A 164 0.13 15.30 18.35
CA SER A 164 0.29 16.76 18.30
C SER A 164 -0.62 17.44 17.28
N THR A 165 -1.23 16.66 16.39
CA THR A 165 -2.20 17.16 15.40
C THR A 165 -3.60 17.33 15.98
N LEU A 166 -3.89 16.73 17.14
CA LEU A 166 -5.19 16.85 17.80
C LEU A 166 -5.38 18.27 18.39
N PRO A 167 -6.61 18.79 18.39
CA PRO A 167 -6.88 20.09 18.98
C PRO A 167 -6.78 20.03 20.51
N GLY A 168 -6.10 21.01 21.11
CA GLY A 168 -5.94 21.13 22.56
C GLY A 168 -4.59 20.62 23.06
N ASP A 169 -4.46 20.46 24.38
CA ASP A 169 -3.25 19.91 25.01
C ASP A 169 -3.22 18.39 24.83
N ILE A 170 -2.08 17.85 24.37
CA ILE A 170 -1.87 16.41 24.16
C ILE A 170 -2.14 15.65 25.47
N SER A 171 -1.75 16.23 26.62
CA SER A 171 -1.91 15.62 27.95
C SER A 171 -3.37 15.39 28.37
N THR A 172 -4.32 16.04 27.69
CA THR A 172 -5.76 15.98 28.00
C THR A 172 -6.58 15.24 26.95
N GLN A 173 -5.94 14.64 25.94
CA GLN A 173 -6.64 13.95 24.86
C GLN A 173 -7.34 12.68 25.37
N SER A 174 -8.64 12.57 25.11
CA SER A 174 -9.41 11.37 25.44
C SER A 174 -9.03 10.19 24.54
N ALA A 175 -9.15 8.96 25.05
CA ALA A 175 -8.94 7.76 24.23
C ALA A 175 -9.86 7.69 23.01
N LEU A 176 -11.09 8.23 23.11
CA LEU A 176 -12.01 8.34 21.99
C LEU A 176 -11.49 9.28 20.89
N ALA A 177 -10.85 10.40 21.24
CA ALA A 177 -10.26 11.31 20.27
C ALA A 177 -9.10 10.64 19.51
N ILE A 178 -8.25 9.88 20.22
CA ILE A 178 -7.16 9.11 19.62
C ILE A 178 -7.68 7.96 18.75
N GLN A 179 -8.78 7.30 19.17
CA GLN A 179 -9.47 6.30 18.35
C GLN A 179 -10.01 6.91 17.06
N ASN A 180 -10.64 8.08 17.12
CA ASN A 180 -11.13 8.78 15.93
C ASN A 180 -9.99 9.16 14.97
N LEU A 181 -8.83 9.55 15.52
CA LEU A 181 -7.62 9.80 14.73
C LEU A 181 -7.15 8.52 14.03
N SER A 182 -7.13 7.40 14.75
CA SER A 182 -6.79 6.08 14.21
C SER A 182 -7.78 5.61 13.14
N ASP A 183 -9.08 5.84 13.34
CA ASP A 183 -10.11 5.51 12.36
C ASP A 183 -9.94 6.29 11.03
N GLN A 184 -9.48 7.54 11.11
CA GLN A 184 -9.17 8.37 9.95
C GLN A 184 -7.86 7.96 9.27
N ALA A 185 -6.82 7.67 10.06
CA ALA A 185 -5.52 7.22 9.55
C ALA A 185 -5.64 5.92 8.76
N PHE A 186 -6.52 5.01 9.20
CA PHE A 186 -6.76 3.73 8.53
C PHE A 186 -7.93 3.78 7.55
N ASP A 187 -8.40 4.95 7.09
CA ASP A 187 -9.56 5.01 6.20
C ASP A 187 -9.25 4.63 4.75
N VAL A 188 -9.64 3.40 4.39
CA VAL A 188 -9.47 2.84 3.03
C VAL A 188 -10.16 3.72 1.99
N GLU A 189 -11.41 4.14 2.24
CA GLU A 189 -12.15 4.96 1.29
C GLU A 189 -11.46 6.31 1.02
N ALA A 190 -10.78 6.88 2.01
CA ALA A 190 -9.99 8.08 1.82
C ALA A 190 -8.78 7.82 0.89
N VAL A 191 -8.15 6.64 0.96
CA VAL A 191 -7.05 6.25 0.03
C VAL A 191 -7.63 6.17 -1.37
N THR A 192 -8.72 5.41 -1.51
CA THR A 192 -9.46 5.21 -2.76
C THR A 192 -9.83 6.53 -3.43
N ARG A 193 -10.50 7.44 -2.70
CA ARG A 193 -10.89 8.75 -3.24
C ARG A 193 -9.70 9.58 -3.69
N THR A 194 -8.60 9.52 -2.94
CA THR A 194 -7.36 10.25 -3.29
C THR A 194 -6.73 9.66 -4.55
N PHE A 195 -6.66 8.33 -4.64
CA PHE A 195 -6.18 7.62 -5.83
C PHE A 195 -7.00 8.00 -7.07
N PHE A 196 -8.33 7.89 -7.01
CA PHE A 196 -9.18 8.22 -8.16
C PHE A 196 -9.08 9.67 -8.63
N ARG A 197 -8.94 10.61 -7.69
CA ARG A 197 -8.70 12.01 -8.03
C ARG A 197 -7.39 12.16 -8.81
N ASP A 198 -6.31 11.58 -8.29
CA ASP A 198 -4.98 11.68 -8.89
C ASP A 198 -4.93 10.90 -10.23
N TYR A 199 -5.62 9.76 -10.32
CA TYR A 199 -5.83 8.99 -11.54
C TYR A 199 -6.54 9.81 -12.61
N ARG A 200 -7.65 10.49 -12.24
CA ARG A 200 -8.40 11.34 -13.15
C ARG A 200 -7.55 12.49 -13.70
N ILE A 201 -6.68 13.08 -12.88
CA ILE A 201 -5.75 14.12 -13.35
C ILE A 201 -4.81 13.56 -14.40
N CYS A 202 -4.23 12.37 -14.16
CA CYS A 202 -3.35 11.71 -15.11
C CYS A 202 -4.08 11.34 -16.41
N PHE A 203 -5.30 10.80 -16.29
CA PHE A 203 -6.20 10.51 -17.41
C PHE A 203 -6.49 11.75 -18.25
N ASP A 204 -6.92 12.85 -17.63
CA ASP A 204 -7.26 14.09 -18.33
C ASP A 204 -6.06 14.66 -19.11
N VAL A 205 -4.85 14.53 -18.55
CA VAL A 205 -3.61 14.96 -19.19
C VAL A 205 -3.26 14.08 -20.39
N LEU A 206 -3.32 12.76 -20.23
CA LEU A 206 -3.07 11.79 -21.30
C LEU A 206 -4.09 11.96 -22.45
N GLN A 207 -5.39 12.02 -22.12
CA GLN A 207 -6.46 12.21 -23.10
C GLN A 207 -6.25 13.51 -23.91
N LYS A 208 -5.93 14.62 -23.24
CA LYS A 208 -5.67 15.90 -23.93
C LYS A 208 -4.47 15.83 -24.88
N ASP A 209 -3.43 15.11 -24.51
CA ASP A 209 -2.25 14.93 -25.34
C ASP A 209 -2.58 14.10 -26.59
N LEU A 210 -3.26 12.97 -26.41
CA LEU A 210 -3.71 12.10 -27.50
C LEU A 210 -4.70 12.81 -28.43
N TYR A 211 -5.63 13.60 -27.89
CA TYR A 211 -6.56 14.39 -28.69
C TYR A 211 -5.83 15.42 -29.55
N LYS A 212 -4.79 16.10 -29.04
CA LYS A 212 -4.01 17.05 -29.85
C LYS A 212 -3.33 16.39 -31.04
N GLN A 213 -2.89 15.13 -30.89
CA GLN A 213 -2.21 14.38 -31.94
C GLN A 213 -3.21 13.83 -32.98
N THR A 214 -4.39 13.40 -32.54
CA THR A 214 -5.33 12.63 -33.39
C THR A 214 -6.58 13.38 -33.82
N SER A 215 -6.91 14.49 -33.16
CA SER A 215 -8.17 15.25 -33.30
C SER A 215 -9.44 14.40 -33.15
N ASP A 216 -9.36 13.29 -32.41
CA ASP A 216 -10.47 12.37 -32.17
C ASP A 216 -10.67 12.20 -30.66
N GLU A 217 -11.71 12.86 -30.13
CA GLU A 217 -11.96 12.90 -28.68
C GLU A 217 -12.39 11.55 -28.13
N THR A 218 -13.21 10.80 -28.87
CA THR A 218 -13.71 9.48 -28.48
C THR A 218 -12.55 8.49 -28.41
N TRP A 219 -11.74 8.41 -29.47
CA TRP A 219 -10.60 7.52 -29.47
C TRP A 219 -9.57 7.88 -28.38
N ALA A 220 -9.28 9.17 -28.20
CA ALA A 220 -8.34 9.62 -27.17
C ALA A 220 -8.83 9.26 -25.76
N HIS A 221 -10.14 9.36 -25.50
CA HIS A 221 -10.76 8.93 -24.25
C HIS A 221 -10.58 7.42 -24.04
N ASP A 222 -11.02 6.62 -25.01
CA ASP A 222 -11.05 5.16 -24.89
C ASP A 222 -9.64 4.57 -24.78
N TYR A 223 -8.69 5.06 -25.59
CA TYR A 223 -7.29 4.60 -25.53
C TYR A 223 -6.61 5.00 -24.22
N ALA A 224 -6.83 6.24 -23.73
CA ALA A 224 -6.27 6.68 -22.45
C ALA A 224 -6.77 5.80 -21.29
N LEU A 225 -8.07 5.49 -21.28
CA LEU A 225 -8.67 4.64 -20.26
C LEU A 225 -8.11 3.22 -20.31
N GLN A 226 -8.05 2.64 -21.52
CA GLN A 226 -7.49 1.30 -21.76
C GLN A 226 -6.04 1.20 -21.31
N LEU A 227 -5.18 2.15 -21.70
CA LEU A 227 -3.77 2.13 -21.35
C LEU A 227 -3.56 2.24 -19.83
N LEU A 228 -4.27 3.16 -19.17
CA LEU A 228 -4.15 3.32 -17.72
C LEU A 228 -4.66 2.09 -16.95
N ASN A 229 -5.78 1.49 -17.37
CA ASN A 229 -6.30 0.26 -16.78
C ASN A 229 -5.32 -0.91 -16.95
N ARG A 230 -4.72 -1.07 -18.14
CA ARG A 230 -3.67 -2.08 -18.38
C ARG A 230 -2.45 -1.86 -17.48
N CYS A 231 -1.96 -0.63 -17.37
CA CYS A 231 -0.85 -0.28 -16.49
C CYS A 231 -1.19 -0.53 -15.01
N MET A 232 -2.39 -0.16 -14.57
CA MET A 232 -2.87 -0.44 -13.20
C MET A 232 -2.94 -1.95 -12.94
N PHE A 233 -3.41 -2.74 -13.91
CA PHE A 233 -3.45 -4.19 -13.82
C PHE A 233 -2.05 -4.81 -13.66
N LEU A 234 -1.02 -4.26 -14.32
CA LEU A 234 0.37 -4.69 -14.10
C LEU A 234 0.81 -4.59 -12.63
N TYR A 235 0.38 -3.53 -11.91
CA TYR A 235 0.67 -3.37 -10.48
C TYR A 235 0.01 -4.44 -9.60
N PHE A 236 -1.19 -4.90 -9.96
CA PHE A 236 -1.84 -5.99 -9.24
C PHE A 236 -1.12 -7.33 -9.45
N ILE A 237 -0.72 -7.64 -10.69
CA ILE A 237 -0.11 -8.94 -11.00
C ILE A 237 1.37 -9.04 -10.63
N GLN A 238 2.13 -7.93 -10.65
CA GLN A 238 3.52 -7.95 -10.19
C GLN A 238 3.60 -8.33 -8.70
N ARG A 239 2.61 -7.94 -7.88
CA ARG A 239 2.51 -8.38 -6.48
C ARG A 239 2.29 -9.88 -6.32
N LYS A 240 1.63 -10.53 -7.29
CA LYS A 240 1.52 -12.00 -7.34
C LYS A 240 2.81 -12.67 -7.81
N ARG A 241 3.88 -11.90 -8.10
CA ARG A 241 5.19 -12.38 -8.60
C ARG A 241 5.11 -13.08 -9.95
N TRP A 242 4.06 -12.78 -10.72
CA TRP A 242 3.80 -13.42 -12.01
C TRP A 242 4.73 -12.93 -13.13
N LEU A 243 5.35 -11.77 -12.96
CA LEU A 243 6.28 -11.21 -13.92
C LEU A 243 7.70 -11.29 -13.34
N GLY A 244 8.45 -12.33 -13.74
CA GLY A 244 9.85 -12.52 -13.37
C GLY A 244 10.12 -12.67 -11.86
N ASN A 245 9.14 -13.15 -11.09
CA ASN A 245 9.22 -13.22 -9.62
C ASN A 245 9.55 -11.87 -8.96
N ASN A 246 9.09 -10.77 -9.57
CA ASN A 246 9.46 -9.41 -9.19
C ASN A 246 8.23 -8.59 -8.78
N THR A 247 8.19 -8.16 -7.51
CA THR A 247 7.11 -7.33 -6.96
C THR A 247 7.18 -5.86 -7.41
N GLU A 248 8.29 -5.45 -8.03
CA GLU A 248 8.50 -4.14 -8.66
C GLU A 248 8.74 -4.27 -10.17
N PHE A 249 8.15 -5.28 -10.84
CA PHE A 249 8.46 -5.58 -12.25
C PHE A 249 8.40 -4.38 -13.18
N LEU A 250 7.34 -3.55 -13.12
CA LEU A 250 7.23 -2.41 -14.04
C LEU A 250 8.35 -1.37 -13.84
N LYS A 251 8.84 -1.19 -12.60
CA LYS A 251 10.00 -0.34 -12.30
C LYS A 251 11.27 -0.94 -12.88
N THR A 252 11.48 -2.25 -12.73
CA THR A 252 12.61 -2.95 -13.35
C THR A 252 12.54 -2.89 -14.88
N PHE A 253 11.34 -3.00 -15.45
CA PHE A 253 11.10 -2.93 -16.88
C PHE A 253 11.42 -1.54 -17.45
N TRP A 254 10.94 -0.48 -16.77
CA TRP A 254 11.30 0.90 -17.08
C TRP A 254 12.81 1.16 -16.94
N ASN A 255 13.42 0.73 -15.84
CA ASN A 255 14.86 0.90 -15.63
C ASN A 255 15.69 0.18 -16.70
N ALA A 256 15.26 -1.02 -17.12
CA ALA A 256 15.91 -1.77 -18.20
C ALA A 256 15.82 -1.05 -19.54
N TYR A 257 14.67 -0.44 -19.87
CA TYR A 257 14.50 0.41 -21.03
C TYR A 257 15.47 1.60 -21.01
N THR A 258 15.50 2.35 -19.90
CA THR A 258 16.41 3.51 -19.76
C THR A 258 17.90 3.14 -19.68
N GLY A 259 18.22 1.88 -19.38
CA GLY A 259 19.58 1.38 -19.19
C GLY A 259 20.26 0.87 -20.46
N VAL A 260 19.53 0.80 -21.57
CA VAL A 260 20.05 0.42 -22.89
C VAL A 260 19.94 1.58 -23.87
N GLU A 261 20.68 1.54 -24.96
CA GLU A 261 20.45 2.46 -26.07
C GLU A 261 19.09 2.15 -26.70
N HIS A 262 18.24 3.16 -26.81
CA HIS A 262 16.88 3.06 -27.32
C HIS A 262 16.49 4.33 -28.07
N GLU A 263 15.49 4.22 -28.93
CA GLU A 263 14.82 5.37 -29.49
C GLU A 263 13.89 5.98 -28.43
N GLU A 264 13.93 7.30 -28.26
CA GLU A 264 13.06 8.02 -27.33
C GLU A 264 11.58 7.76 -27.63
N ASP A 265 10.74 7.81 -26.59
CA ASP A 265 9.28 7.68 -26.70
C ASP A 265 8.80 6.32 -27.27
N THR A 266 9.61 5.27 -27.10
CA THR A 266 9.28 3.91 -27.57
C THR A 266 8.90 2.94 -26.46
N PHE A 267 8.88 3.38 -25.20
CA PHE A 267 8.53 2.48 -24.09
C PHE A 267 7.12 1.89 -24.23
N VAL A 268 6.12 2.71 -24.57
CA VAL A 268 4.75 2.22 -24.72
C VAL A 268 4.62 1.35 -25.98
N SER A 269 5.06 1.88 -27.13
CA SER A 269 4.84 1.28 -28.45
C SER A 269 5.65 -0.01 -28.67
N LEU A 270 6.85 -0.13 -28.08
CA LEU A 270 7.70 -1.31 -28.23
C LEU A 270 7.69 -2.18 -26.98
N TRP A 271 7.99 -1.62 -25.80
CA TRP A 271 8.20 -2.41 -24.59
C TRP A 271 6.87 -2.88 -23.97
N LEU A 272 5.96 -1.96 -23.62
CA LEU A 272 4.67 -2.32 -23.02
C LEU A 272 3.80 -3.11 -23.99
N ASN A 273 3.72 -2.72 -25.25
CA ASN A 273 2.94 -3.46 -26.24
C ASN A 273 3.46 -4.90 -26.43
N THR A 274 4.77 -5.13 -26.35
CA THR A 274 5.32 -6.49 -26.33
C THR A 274 4.88 -7.27 -25.09
N LEU A 275 4.94 -6.64 -23.91
CA LEU A 275 4.42 -7.26 -22.68
C LEU A 275 2.92 -7.59 -22.80
N PHE A 276 2.10 -6.62 -23.23
CA PHE A 276 0.65 -6.77 -23.35
C PHE A 276 0.28 -7.80 -24.41
N PHE A 277 0.69 -7.59 -25.67
CA PHE A 277 0.15 -8.33 -26.82
C PHE A 277 0.91 -9.62 -27.12
N LYS A 278 2.13 -9.78 -26.59
CA LYS A 278 2.91 -11.00 -26.76
C LYS A 278 3.02 -11.80 -25.46
N ALA A 279 3.66 -11.26 -24.42
CA ALA A 279 3.97 -12.01 -23.21
C ALA A 279 2.70 -12.47 -22.46
N LEU A 280 1.80 -11.53 -22.15
CA LEU A 280 0.55 -11.82 -21.43
C LEU A 280 -0.50 -12.58 -22.27
N ASN A 281 -0.20 -12.83 -23.56
CA ASN A 281 -1.06 -13.52 -24.51
C ASN A 281 -0.47 -14.86 -25.02
N ASN A 282 0.58 -15.40 -24.39
CA ASN A 282 1.29 -16.62 -24.83
C ASN A 282 1.83 -16.55 -26.28
N LYS A 283 2.15 -15.36 -26.77
CA LYS A 283 2.69 -15.12 -28.12
C LYS A 283 4.13 -14.58 -28.09
N TYR A 284 4.82 -14.67 -26.95
CA TYR A 284 6.20 -14.23 -26.81
C TYR A 284 7.18 -15.34 -27.19
N TYR A 285 8.02 -15.07 -28.18
CA TYR A 285 9.00 -16.01 -28.73
C TYR A 285 10.41 -15.43 -28.65
N VAL A 286 11.42 -16.31 -28.64
CA VAL A 286 12.84 -15.98 -28.41
C VAL A 286 13.45 -15.03 -29.47
N THR A 287 12.74 -14.76 -30.57
CA THR A 287 13.22 -13.89 -31.66
C THR A 287 13.12 -12.38 -31.37
N ASP A 288 12.50 -11.96 -30.27
CA ASP A 288 12.42 -10.56 -29.85
C ASP A 288 13.73 -10.10 -29.17
N ASN A 289 14.80 -9.92 -29.97
CA ASN A 289 16.20 -9.74 -29.55
C ASN A 289 16.56 -8.37 -28.91
N HIS A 290 15.61 -7.48 -28.63
CA HIS A 290 15.90 -6.13 -28.14
C HIS A 290 15.85 -6.00 -26.61
N PHE A 291 15.42 -7.04 -25.89
CA PHE A 291 15.34 -7.02 -24.43
C PHE A 291 16.61 -7.58 -23.77
N PRO A 292 17.07 -6.99 -22.65
CA PRO A 292 18.08 -7.61 -21.80
C PRO A 292 17.65 -9.03 -21.35
N ALA A 293 18.61 -9.92 -21.14
CA ALA A 293 18.35 -11.33 -20.82
C ALA A 293 17.40 -11.53 -19.63
N SER A 294 17.55 -10.73 -18.57
CA SER A 294 16.69 -10.79 -17.39
C SER A 294 15.23 -10.44 -17.67
N ILE A 295 14.99 -9.48 -18.57
CA ILE A 295 13.64 -9.10 -19.01
C ILE A 295 13.07 -10.17 -19.93
N HIS A 296 13.89 -10.69 -20.84
CA HIS A 296 13.48 -11.76 -21.74
C HIS A 296 12.95 -12.99 -20.98
N ASP A 297 13.65 -13.42 -19.93
CA ASP A 297 13.22 -14.56 -19.12
C ASP A 297 11.92 -14.28 -18.36
N ALA A 298 11.75 -13.05 -17.84
CA ALA A 298 10.50 -12.65 -17.19
C ALA A 298 9.30 -12.65 -18.14
N LEU A 299 9.47 -12.15 -19.37
CA LEU A 299 8.42 -12.12 -20.39
C LEU A 299 8.06 -13.53 -20.88
N ARG A 300 9.05 -14.43 -21.01
CA ARG A 300 8.81 -15.83 -21.41
C ARG A 300 7.98 -16.61 -20.37
N LEU A 301 8.14 -16.29 -19.09
CA LEU A 301 7.45 -16.95 -17.98
C LEU A 301 6.15 -16.24 -17.57
N ALA A 302 5.79 -15.14 -18.23
CA ALA A 302 4.59 -14.39 -17.92
C ALA A 302 3.34 -15.27 -18.15
N PRO A 303 2.34 -15.23 -17.26
CA PRO A 303 1.13 -16.02 -17.43
C PRO A 303 0.24 -15.43 -18.53
N PHE A 304 -0.59 -16.29 -19.12
CA PHE A 304 -1.73 -15.83 -19.91
C PHE A 304 -2.77 -15.19 -19.00
N LEU A 305 -3.16 -13.94 -19.29
CA LEU A 305 -4.13 -13.19 -18.50
C LEU A 305 -5.25 -12.69 -19.39
N ASN A 306 -6.49 -12.98 -18.99
CA ASN A 306 -7.77 -12.49 -19.54
C ASN A 306 -7.64 -11.84 -20.92
N GLY A 307 -7.92 -12.64 -21.96
CA GLY A 307 -7.77 -12.23 -23.35
C GLY A 307 -8.34 -10.85 -23.66
N ASP A 308 -9.47 -10.45 -23.10
CA ASP A 308 -10.11 -9.17 -23.44
C ASP A 308 -9.30 -7.93 -23.05
N LEU A 309 -8.65 -7.92 -21.88
CA LEU A 309 -7.93 -6.72 -21.41
C LEU A 309 -6.63 -6.49 -22.18
N PHE A 310 -5.90 -7.57 -22.47
CA PHE A 310 -4.59 -7.51 -23.13
C PHE A 310 -4.63 -7.91 -24.60
N THR A 311 -5.77 -8.22 -25.20
CA THR A 311 -5.85 -8.42 -26.64
C THR A 311 -5.76 -7.08 -27.35
N GLU A 312 -4.88 -7.02 -28.34
CA GLU A 312 -4.75 -5.87 -29.24
C GLU A 312 -6.07 -5.63 -29.99
N ASN A 313 -6.57 -4.41 -29.93
CA ASN A 313 -7.82 -4.01 -30.58
C ASN A 313 -7.63 -2.79 -31.50
N ASP A 314 -8.72 -2.28 -32.05
CA ASP A 314 -8.68 -1.19 -33.03
C ASP A 314 -8.16 0.13 -32.44
N LEU A 315 -8.23 0.32 -31.12
CA LEU A 315 -7.63 1.47 -30.46
C LEU A 315 -6.10 1.39 -30.55
N ASP A 316 -5.54 0.19 -30.34
CA ASP A 316 -4.09 -0.08 -30.33
C ASP A 316 -3.46 -0.01 -31.73
N ARG A 317 -4.24 -0.34 -32.78
CA ARG A 317 -3.78 -0.36 -34.19
C ARG A 317 -3.79 1.01 -34.86
N ARG A 318 -4.27 2.06 -34.18
CA ARG A 318 -4.29 3.40 -34.75
C ARG A 318 -2.85 3.89 -34.95
N GLU A 319 -2.59 4.51 -36.08
CA GLU A 319 -1.32 5.16 -36.37
C GLU A 319 -1.40 6.68 -36.14
N GLY A 320 -0.24 7.35 -36.08
CA GLY A 320 -0.17 8.81 -36.00
C GLY A 320 -0.30 9.38 -34.60
N PHE A 321 -0.02 8.58 -33.57
CA PHE A 321 0.12 9.07 -32.19
C PHE A 321 1.32 8.42 -31.49
N VAL A 322 1.81 9.07 -30.45
CA VAL A 322 2.89 8.62 -29.58
C VAL A 322 2.52 8.93 -28.14
N VAL A 323 2.69 7.96 -27.24
CA VAL A 323 2.68 8.21 -25.79
C VAL A 323 4.13 8.38 -25.38
N SER A 324 4.53 9.62 -25.11
CA SER A 324 5.92 9.92 -24.77
C SER A 324 6.36 9.26 -23.47
N ASP A 325 7.66 9.06 -23.35
CA ASP A 325 8.33 8.56 -22.15
C ASP A 325 8.00 9.45 -20.96
N GLN A 326 7.96 10.77 -21.16
CA GLN A 326 7.55 11.71 -20.12
C GLN A 326 6.08 11.51 -19.68
N ARG A 327 5.15 11.24 -20.61
CA ARG A 327 3.76 10.90 -20.25
C ARG A 327 3.73 9.60 -19.48
N PHE A 328 4.47 8.58 -19.91
CA PHE A 328 4.53 7.30 -19.21
C PHE A 328 5.12 7.46 -17.80
N VAL A 329 6.17 8.26 -17.61
CA VAL A 329 6.75 8.55 -16.29
C VAL A 329 5.71 9.15 -15.34
N GLU A 330 4.78 9.97 -15.82
CA GLU A 330 3.69 10.50 -14.97
C GLU A 330 2.69 9.40 -14.54
N ILE A 331 2.32 8.50 -15.47
CA ILE A 331 1.50 7.32 -15.16
C ILE A 331 2.21 6.43 -14.15
N PHE A 332 3.48 6.12 -14.40
CA PHE A 332 4.31 5.30 -13.55
C PHE A 332 4.48 5.94 -12.17
N SER A 333 4.75 7.24 -12.12
CA SER A 333 4.86 8.01 -10.87
C SER A 333 3.54 8.08 -10.12
N LEU A 334 2.39 8.13 -10.80
CA LEU A 334 1.08 8.01 -10.14
C LEU A 334 0.98 6.66 -9.43
N LEU A 335 1.19 5.56 -10.15
CA LEU A 335 0.98 4.21 -9.64
C LEU A 335 2.01 3.85 -8.54
N GLN A 336 3.28 4.23 -8.68
CA GLN A 336 4.32 4.05 -7.64
C GLN A 336 4.02 4.75 -6.30
N ARG A 337 3.00 5.61 -6.22
CA ARG A 337 2.65 6.30 -4.98
C ARG A 337 1.71 5.51 -4.08
N TYR A 338 1.06 4.49 -4.63
CA TYR A 338 0.00 3.77 -3.95
C TYR A 338 0.37 2.32 -3.77
N ASN A 339 0.07 1.79 -2.57
CA ASN A 339 0.07 0.36 -2.39
C ASN A 339 -1.20 -0.23 -3.02
N PHE A 340 -1.07 -1.33 -3.76
CA PHE A 340 -2.18 -2.04 -4.41
C PHE A 340 -2.40 -3.36 -3.72
N THR A 341 -3.56 -3.68 -3.15
CA THR A 341 -3.74 -4.99 -2.51
C THR A 341 -4.07 -6.07 -3.54
N ILE A 342 -3.70 -7.30 -3.22
CA ILE A 342 -4.09 -8.52 -3.94
C ILE A 342 -4.99 -9.42 -3.10
N ALA A 343 -5.32 -8.97 -1.89
CA ALA A 343 -6.20 -9.65 -0.98
C ALA A 343 -7.64 -9.27 -1.33
N GLU A 344 -8.51 -10.27 -1.41
CA GLU A 344 -9.95 -10.01 -1.41
C GLU A 344 -10.31 -9.40 -0.05
N ASP A 345 -10.72 -8.13 -0.06
CA ASP A 345 -11.26 -7.49 1.12
C ASP A 345 -12.50 -8.26 1.58
N SER A 346 -12.49 -8.70 2.84
CA SER A 346 -13.66 -9.34 3.43
C SER A 346 -14.49 -8.29 4.15
N SER A 347 -15.77 -8.55 4.38
CA SER A 347 -16.64 -7.64 5.15
C SER A 347 -16.14 -7.31 6.58
N LEU A 348 -15.09 -7.99 7.06
CA LEU A 348 -14.51 -7.90 8.39
C LEU A 348 -13.03 -7.46 8.41
N ASP A 349 -12.30 -7.51 7.30
CA ASP A 349 -10.86 -7.22 7.22
C ASP A 349 -10.56 -6.53 5.89
N GLN A 350 -10.01 -5.32 5.97
CA GLN A 350 -9.68 -4.46 4.84
C GLN A 350 -8.22 -4.02 4.91
N GLU A 351 -7.55 -4.03 3.77
CA GLU A 351 -6.22 -3.45 3.63
C GLU A 351 -6.30 -1.97 3.23
N VAL A 352 -5.49 -1.12 3.87
CA VAL A 352 -5.40 0.32 3.56
C VAL A 352 -4.53 0.52 2.32
N ALA A 353 -5.08 0.10 1.19
CA ALA A 353 -4.46 0.07 -0.13
C ALA A 353 -5.51 0.31 -1.22
N VAL A 354 -5.08 0.40 -2.48
CA VAL A 354 -5.95 0.45 -3.67
C VAL A 354 -6.35 -0.97 -4.05
N ASP A 355 -7.65 -1.20 -4.27
CA ASP A 355 -8.24 -2.53 -4.53
C ASP A 355 -8.42 -2.77 -6.05
N PRO A 356 -8.17 -3.98 -6.57
CA PRO A 356 -8.45 -4.35 -7.96
C PRO A 356 -9.92 -4.26 -8.40
N GLU A 357 -10.90 -4.33 -7.49
CA GLU A 357 -12.33 -4.13 -7.78
C GLU A 357 -12.66 -2.72 -8.32
N MET A 358 -11.65 -1.84 -8.39
CA MET A 358 -11.75 -0.48 -8.94
C MET A 358 -11.55 -0.39 -10.47
N ILE A 359 -11.06 -1.46 -11.12
CA ILE A 359 -10.94 -1.58 -12.59
C ILE A 359 -12.29 -2.04 -13.14
#